data_AF-A0A4Q2YZA0-F1
#
_entry.id   AF-A0A4Q2YZA0-F1
#
_cell.length_a   1.000
_cell.length_b   1.000
_cell.length_c   1.000
_cell.angle_alpha   90.00
_cell.angle_beta   90.00
_cell.angle_gamma   90.00
#
_symmetry.space_group_name_H-M   'P 1'
#
loop_
_entity.id
_entity.type
_entity.pdbx_description
1 polymer ?
#
loop_
_entity_poly.entity_id
_entity_poly.type
_entity_poly.pdbx_seq_one_letter_code
_entity_poly.pdbx_strand_id
1 'polypeptide(L)'
;MNLFTESAELSTTVSSPKLDLIQTTWDHIAERYLKRISSNRILTGRVRAIRLLAVHDAVHSVIDPGNGHIYKDISEGSTIEAAYAAAVQASHDVLASVFTDADDREDLADHLEESLSLIGKEDEKEAGAFSGADSATAYIRSFAPLIVNRGHVRQNTFRRELAGAA
;
A
#
# COMPACT_ATOMS: atom_id res chain seq x y z
N MET A 1 13.41 13.48 -46.04
CA MET A 1 12.43 12.44 -46.43
C MET A 1 12.60 11.31 -45.42
N ASN A 2 11.62 11.21 -44.52
CA ASN A 2 11.30 10.22 -43.49
C ASN A 2 12.43 9.65 -42.59
N LEU A 3 12.61 10.36 -41.47
CA LEU A 3 12.95 9.81 -40.17
C LEU A 3 11.72 9.02 -39.65
N PHE A 4 11.80 7.70 -39.60
CA PHE A 4 10.92 6.91 -38.74
C PHE A 4 11.72 6.46 -37.54
N THR A 5 11.74 7.30 -36.52
CA THR A 5 11.87 6.84 -35.13
C THR A 5 10.73 5.88 -34.88
N GLU A 6 11.03 4.59 -34.78
CA GLU A 6 10.19 3.63 -34.07
C GLU A 6 9.98 4.20 -32.67
N SER A 7 8.79 4.76 -32.44
CA SER A 7 8.28 5.03 -31.12
C SER A 7 8.22 3.68 -30.41
N ALA A 8 9.24 3.37 -29.62
CA ALA A 8 9.14 2.34 -28.60
C ALA A 8 7.91 2.68 -27.77
N GLU A 9 6.86 1.89 -27.95
CA GLU A 9 5.68 1.94 -27.10
C GLU A 9 6.17 1.67 -25.68
N LEU A 10 6.32 2.75 -24.90
CA LEU A 10 6.51 2.70 -23.45
C LEU A 10 5.26 2.08 -22.85
N SER A 11 5.18 0.76 -22.89
CA SER A 11 4.26 0.01 -22.06
C SER A 11 4.73 0.15 -20.62
N THR A 12 4.30 1.22 -19.96
CA THR A 12 4.48 1.43 -18.51
C THR A 12 3.67 0.43 -17.68
N THR A 13 2.90 -0.45 -18.34
CA THR A 13 2.10 -1.48 -17.68
C THR A 13 2.93 -2.75 -17.55
N VAL A 14 3.57 -2.92 -16.39
CA VAL A 14 4.12 -4.23 -16.03
C VAL A 14 2.97 -5.12 -15.58
N SER A 15 2.45 -5.91 -16.51
CA SER A 15 1.44 -6.93 -16.22
C SER A 15 2.10 -8.31 -16.26
N SER A 16 1.87 -9.07 -15.18
CA SER A 16 2.19 -10.48 -15.09
C SER A 16 1.00 -11.16 -14.42
N PRO A 17 0.50 -12.31 -14.92
CA PRO A 17 -0.65 -12.99 -14.32
C PRO A 17 -0.49 -13.28 -12.82
N LYS A 18 0.75 -13.52 -12.39
CA LYS A 18 1.07 -13.74 -10.98
C LYS A 18 1.07 -12.42 -10.17
N LEU A 19 1.40 -11.26 -10.78
CA LEU A 19 1.32 -9.94 -10.13
C LEU A 19 -0.15 -9.58 -9.91
N ASP A 20 -0.95 -9.78 -10.95
CA ASP A 20 -2.38 -9.48 -10.95
C ASP A 20 -3.11 -10.35 -9.91
N LEU A 21 -2.72 -11.63 -9.78
CA LEU A 21 -3.25 -12.52 -8.75
C LEU A 21 -2.91 -12.03 -7.34
N ILE A 22 -1.66 -11.65 -7.09
CA ILE A 22 -1.23 -11.16 -5.76
C ILE A 22 -1.93 -9.84 -5.42
N GLN A 23 -2.02 -8.92 -6.38
CA GLN A 23 -2.78 -7.67 -6.21
C GLN A 23 -4.24 -7.96 -5.88
N THR A 24 -4.87 -8.88 -6.60
CA THR A 24 -6.27 -9.28 -6.35
C THR A 24 -6.45 -9.92 -4.97
N THR A 25 -5.54 -10.79 -4.55
CA THR A 25 -5.56 -11.41 -3.21
C THR A 25 -5.45 -10.36 -2.11
N TRP A 26 -4.48 -9.45 -2.22
CA TRP A 26 -4.30 -8.41 -1.22
C TRP A 26 -5.38 -7.34 -1.26
N ASP A 27 -6.02 -7.10 -2.40
CA ASP A 27 -7.22 -6.27 -2.49
C ASP A 27 -8.40 -6.92 -1.75
N HIS A 28 -8.56 -8.24 -1.86
CA HIS A 28 -9.58 -8.96 -1.12
C HIS A 28 -9.32 -8.92 0.41
N ILE A 29 -8.08 -9.16 0.83
CA ILE A 29 -7.66 -9.03 2.24
C ILE A 29 -7.95 -7.62 2.74
N ALA A 30 -7.46 -6.59 2.04
CA ALA A 30 -7.68 -5.20 2.41
C ALA A 30 -9.17 -4.87 2.54
N GLU A 31 -10.02 -5.36 1.64
CA GLU A 31 -11.45 -5.08 1.68
C GLU A 31 -12.14 -5.66 2.93
N ARG A 32 -11.70 -6.81 3.45
CA ARG A 32 -12.19 -7.35 4.73
C ARG A 32 -11.96 -6.36 5.88
N TYR A 33 -10.77 -5.77 5.93
CA TYR A 33 -10.40 -4.79 6.94
C TYR A 33 -11.11 -3.45 6.74
N LEU A 34 -11.12 -2.92 5.52
CA LEU A 34 -11.78 -1.65 5.18
C LEU A 34 -13.29 -1.67 5.48
N LYS A 35 -13.97 -2.81 5.33
CA LYS A 35 -15.39 -2.96 5.70
C LYS A 35 -15.66 -2.63 7.17
N ARG A 36 -14.70 -2.90 8.08
CA ARG A 36 -14.84 -2.63 9.53
C ARG A 36 -14.87 -1.15 9.87
N ILE A 37 -14.27 -0.31 9.01
CA ILE A 37 -14.26 1.15 9.13
C ILE A 37 -15.19 1.86 8.13
N SER A 38 -16.01 1.10 7.39
CA SER A 38 -16.86 1.60 6.30
C SER A 38 -17.90 2.65 6.69
N SER A 39 -18.26 2.72 7.97
CA SER A 39 -19.10 3.79 8.54
C SER A 39 -18.46 5.18 8.39
N ASN A 40 -17.12 5.24 8.27
CA ASN A 40 -16.37 6.44 7.91
C ASN A 40 -15.83 6.30 6.48
N ARG A 41 -16.68 6.68 5.50
CA ARG A 41 -16.34 6.59 4.06
C ARG A 41 -15.07 7.38 3.69
N ILE A 42 -14.84 8.53 4.32
CA ILE A 42 -13.66 9.37 4.06
C ILE A 42 -12.39 8.64 4.50
N LEU A 43 -12.38 8.11 5.73
CA LEU A 43 -11.24 7.35 6.24
C LEU A 43 -11.00 6.08 5.40
N THR A 44 -12.07 5.35 5.08
CA THR A 44 -12.01 4.15 4.24
C THR A 44 -11.36 4.45 2.88
N GLY A 45 -11.82 5.51 2.20
CA GLY A 45 -11.26 5.94 0.93
C GLY A 45 -9.80 6.37 1.03
N ARG A 46 -9.42 7.06 2.11
CA ARG A 46 -8.03 7.46 2.37
C ARG A 46 -7.11 6.26 2.57
N VAL A 47 -7.48 5.32 3.44
CA VAL A 47 -6.67 4.12 3.70
C VAL A 47 -6.50 3.31 2.42
N ARG A 48 -7.57 3.14 1.64
CA ARG A 48 -7.50 2.46 0.33
C ARG A 48 -6.53 3.18 -0.63
N ALA A 49 -6.66 4.49 -0.77
CA ALA A 49 -5.80 5.26 -1.67
C ALA A 49 -4.33 5.23 -1.25
N ILE A 50 -4.05 5.41 0.04
CA ILE A 50 -2.69 5.35 0.60
C ILE A 50 -2.06 3.98 0.35
N ARG A 51 -2.82 2.90 0.61
CA ARG A 51 -2.36 1.53 0.35
C ARG A 51 -1.99 1.34 -1.12
N LEU A 52 -2.89 1.69 -2.04
CA LEU A 52 -2.66 1.49 -3.48
C LEU A 52 -1.47 2.31 -4.00
N LEU A 53 -1.29 3.54 -3.51
CA LEU A 53 -0.16 4.37 -3.88
C LEU A 53 1.17 3.85 -3.29
N ALA A 54 1.18 3.35 -2.05
CA ALA A 54 2.36 2.73 -1.46
C ALA A 54 2.75 1.45 -2.22
N VAL A 55 1.78 0.61 -2.59
CA VAL A 55 2.01 -0.58 -3.43
C VAL A 55 2.54 -0.18 -4.81
N HIS A 56 1.96 0.83 -5.44
CA HIS A 56 2.43 1.34 -6.73
C HIS A 56 3.92 1.73 -6.67
N ASP A 57 4.29 2.58 -5.71
CA ASP A 57 5.67 3.05 -5.60
C ASP A 57 6.64 1.93 -5.22
N ALA A 58 6.23 0.99 -4.37
CA ALA A 58 7.01 -0.18 -4.01
C ALA A 58 7.32 -1.05 -5.24
N VAL A 59 6.30 -1.30 -6.06
CA VAL A 59 6.43 -2.08 -7.30
C VAL A 59 7.32 -1.36 -8.30
N HIS A 60 7.15 -0.04 -8.48
CA HIS A 60 7.99 0.77 -9.36
C HIS A 60 9.45 0.81 -8.90
N SER A 61 9.74 0.83 -7.59
CA SER A 61 11.12 0.78 -7.10
C SER A 61 11.91 -0.46 -7.54
N VAL A 62 11.22 -1.54 -7.92
CA VAL A 62 11.82 -2.80 -8.40
C VAL A 62 11.89 -2.84 -9.94
N ILE A 63 10.77 -2.59 -10.62
CA ILE A 63 10.64 -2.89 -12.06
C ILE A 63 10.85 -1.69 -12.98
N ASP A 64 10.69 -0.48 -12.46
CA ASP A 64 10.82 0.76 -13.20
C ASP A 64 11.22 1.91 -12.24
N PRO A 65 12.45 1.85 -11.69
CA PRO A 65 12.85 2.67 -10.55
C PRO A 65 12.89 4.16 -10.89
N GLY A 66 12.57 5.01 -9.91
CA GLY A 66 12.51 6.48 -10.07
C GLY A 66 11.16 7.03 -10.54
N ASN A 67 10.24 6.17 -10.97
CA ASN A 67 8.88 6.55 -11.40
C ASN A 67 7.81 6.49 -10.29
N GLY A 68 8.22 6.22 -9.05
CA GLY A 68 7.33 6.34 -7.90
C GLY A 68 6.91 7.79 -7.61
N HIS A 69 5.79 7.98 -6.93
CA HIS A 69 5.23 9.28 -6.59
C HIS A 69 5.93 9.92 -5.38
N ILE A 70 5.94 9.24 -4.23
CA ILE A 70 6.60 9.66 -2.99
C ILE A 70 7.89 8.86 -2.77
N TYR A 71 7.81 7.54 -2.86
CA TYR A 71 8.98 6.67 -2.69
C TYR A 71 9.61 6.41 -4.04
N LYS A 72 10.89 6.77 -4.19
CA LYS A 72 11.60 6.81 -5.49
C LYS A 72 12.93 6.09 -5.48
N ASP A 73 13.23 5.37 -4.40
CA ASP A 73 14.49 4.65 -4.28
C ASP A 73 14.50 3.45 -5.22
N ILE A 74 15.70 2.89 -5.40
CA ILE A 74 15.95 1.77 -6.29
C ILE A 74 16.12 0.53 -5.42
N SER A 75 15.31 -0.49 -5.67
CA SER A 75 15.43 -1.78 -5.00
C SER A 75 16.74 -2.48 -5.38
N GLU A 76 17.30 -3.25 -4.45
CA GLU A 76 18.39 -4.18 -4.76
C GLU A 76 17.89 -5.39 -5.58
N GLY A 77 16.60 -5.69 -5.51
CA GLY A 77 15.93 -6.70 -6.33
C GLY A 77 15.43 -6.10 -7.63
N SER A 78 15.32 -6.93 -8.67
CA SER A 78 14.91 -6.48 -10.00
C SER A 78 13.94 -7.44 -10.70
N THR A 79 13.57 -8.52 -10.02
CA THR A 79 12.68 -9.51 -10.62
C THR A 79 11.22 -9.28 -10.26
N ILE A 80 10.38 -9.99 -10.98
CA ILE A 80 8.96 -10.12 -10.67
C ILE A 80 8.75 -10.65 -9.24
N GLU A 81 9.61 -11.54 -8.73
CA GLU A 81 9.55 -12.01 -7.35
C GLU A 81 9.78 -10.89 -6.33
N ALA A 82 10.75 -10.00 -6.57
CA ALA A 82 10.96 -8.81 -5.73
C ALA A 82 9.76 -7.87 -5.80
N ALA A 83 9.18 -7.67 -6.99
CA ALA A 83 7.99 -6.83 -7.15
C ALA A 83 6.78 -7.39 -6.36
N TYR A 84 6.69 -8.71 -6.23
CA TYR A 84 5.67 -9.39 -5.41
C TYR A 84 5.87 -9.13 -3.94
N ALA A 85 7.08 -9.38 -3.45
CA ALA A 85 7.39 -9.14 -2.06
C ALA A 85 7.18 -7.66 -1.68
N ALA A 86 7.54 -6.74 -2.57
CA ALA A 86 7.32 -5.31 -2.41
C ALA A 86 5.82 -4.96 -2.31
N ALA A 87 4.99 -5.51 -3.20
CA ALA A 87 3.55 -5.26 -3.20
C ALA A 87 2.86 -5.78 -1.93
N VAL A 88 3.17 -7.02 -1.51
CA VAL A 88 2.53 -7.62 -0.33
C VAL A 88 2.98 -6.95 0.96
N GLN A 89 4.28 -6.65 1.10
CA GLN A 89 4.80 -5.97 2.28
C GLN A 89 4.23 -4.54 2.40
N ALA A 90 4.20 -3.78 1.30
CA ALA A 90 3.66 -2.43 1.34
C ALA A 90 2.16 -2.41 1.72
N SER A 91 1.40 -3.36 1.18
CA SER A 91 -0.01 -3.54 1.50
C SER A 91 -0.21 -3.90 2.98
N HIS A 92 0.56 -4.86 3.48
CA HIS A 92 0.55 -5.29 4.88
C HIS A 92 0.82 -4.10 5.82
N ASP A 93 1.93 -3.39 5.63
CA ASP A 93 2.39 -2.37 6.58
C ASP A 93 1.43 -1.18 6.66
N VAL A 94 0.83 -0.78 5.53
CA VAL A 94 -0.21 0.25 5.53
C VAL A 94 -1.43 -0.21 6.33
N LEU A 95 -1.91 -1.45 6.15
CA LEU A 95 -3.04 -1.97 6.91
C LEU A 95 -2.71 -2.10 8.40
N ALA A 96 -1.56 -2.67 8.75
CA ALA A 96 -1.11 -2.85 10.13
C ALA A 96 -0.90 -1.52 10.88
N SER A 97 -0.63 -0.43 10.16
CA SER A 97 -0.57 0.92 10.74
C SER A 97 -1.94 1.46 11.16
N VAL A 98 -3.03 0.96 10.55
CA VAL A 98 -4.41 1.41 10.78
C VAL A 98 -5.14 0.49 11.76
N PHE A 99 -4.97 -0.82 11.60
CA PHE A 99 -5.62 -1.88 12.37
C PHE A 99 -4.63 -2.39 13.42
N THR A 100 -4.70 -1.79 14.61
CA THR A 100 -3.66 -1.91 15.64
C THR A 100 -3.99 -2.91 16.75
N ASP A 101 -5.17 -3.52 16.70
CA ASP A 101 -5.58 -4.54 17.66
C ASP A 101 -4.68 -5.78 17.51
N ALA A 102 -4.45 -6.53 18.60
CA ALA A 102 -3.49 -7.65 18.59
C ALA A 102 -3.89 -8.72 17.56
N ASP A 103 -5.17 -9.12 17.56
CA ASP A 103 -5.73 -10.11 16.65
C ASP A 103 -5.62 -9.66 15.18
N ASP A 104 -5.77 -8.36 14.90
CA ASP A 104 -5.64 -7.80 13.55
C ASP A 104 -4.21 -7.89 13.04
N ARG A 105 -3.24 -7.64 13.92
CA ARG A 105 -1.82 -7.70 13.58
C ARG A 105 -1.37 -9.12 13.35
N GLU A 106 -1.88 -10.07 14.13
CA GLU A 106 -1.62 -11.49 13.96
C GLU A 106 -2.22 -12.00 12.63
N ASP A 107 -3.49 -11.73 12.34
CA ASP A 107 -4.12 -12.14 11.07
C ASP A 107 -3.46 -11.48 9.84
N LEU A 108 -3.03 -10.21 9.93
CA LEU A 108 -2.27 -9.58 8.85
C LEU A 108 -0.88 -10.19 8.68
N ALA A 109 -0.18 -10.52 9.79
CA ALA A 109 1.13 -11.16 9.75
C ALA A 109 1.05 -12.56 9.14
N ASP A 110 0.02 -13.34 9.47
CA ASP A 110 -0.22 -14.67 8.89
C ASP A 110 -0.42 -14.57 7.37
N HIS A 111 -1.24 -13.62 6.92
CA HIS A 111 -1.45 -13.37 5.50
C HIS A 111 -0.17 -12.91 4.77
N LEU A 112 0.68 -12.14 5.44
CA LEU A 112 1.99 -11.74 4.92
C LEU A 112 2.94 -12.94 4.81
N GLU A 113 3.07 -13.73 5.86
CA GLU A 113 3.91 -14.93 5.89
C GLU A 113 3.48 -15.93 4.81
N GLU A 114 2.19 -16.22 4.72
CA GLU A 114 1.63 -17.08 3.68
C GLU A 114 1.98 -16.55 2.29
N SER A 115 1.76 -15.25 2.03
CA SER A 115 2.05 -14.65 0.72
C SER A 115 3.54 -14.71 0.36
N LEU A 116 4.42 -14.40 1.31
CA LEU A 116 5.87 -14.41 1.11
C LEU A 116 6.41 -15.85 0.94
N SER A 117 5.80 -16.85 1.59
CA SER A 117 6.19 -18.26 1.46
C SER A 117 6.03 -18.81 0.03
N LEU A 118 5.18 -18.19 -0.79
CA LEU A 118 4.94 -18.58 -2.18
C LEU A 118 6.02 -18.05 -3.14
N ILE A 119 6.94 -17.22 -2.66
CA ILE A 119 8.00 -16.60 -3.46
C ILE A 119 9.30 -17.38 -3.25
N GLY A 120 9.75 -18.09 -4.29
CA GLY A 120 10.86 -19.07 -4.17
C GLY A 120 12.28 -18.52 -4.31
N LYS A 121 12.48 -17.24 -4.66
CA LYS A 121 13.81 -16.61 -4.74
C LYS A 121 14.02 -15.75 -3.50
N GLU A 122 14.80 -16.24 -2.56
CA GLU A 122 14.89 -15.64 -1.23
C GLU A 122 15.53 -14.24 -1.23
N ASP A 123 16.63 -14.06 -1.94
CA ASP A 123 17.30 -12.75 -2.04
C ASP A 123 16.40 -11.68 -2.69
N GLU A 124 15.70 -12.04 -3.78
CA GLU A 124 14.74 -11.14 -4.45
C GLU A 124 13.53 -10.85 -3.55
N LYS A 125 13.04 -11.87 -2.84
CA LYS A 125 11.94 -11.72 -1.89
C LYS A 125 12.33 -10.75 -0.77
N GLU A 126 13.51 -10.90 -0.19
CA GLU A 126 14.01 -10.03 0.87
C GLU A 126 14.16 -8.59 0.37
N ALA A 127 14.85 -8.37 -0.75
CA ALA A 127 15.02 -7.05 -1.34
C ALA A 127 13.70 -6.36 -1.69
N GLY A 128 12.75 -7.13 -2.24
CA GLY A 128 11.40 -6.67 -2.50
C GLY A 128 10.66 -6.29 -1.23
N ALA A 129 10.67 -7.15 -0.20
CA ALA A 129 10.04 -6.87 1.08
C ALA A 129 10.59 -5.58 1.70
N PHE A 130 11.91 -5.38 1.74
CA PHE A 130 12.51 -4.12 2.21
C PHE A 130 11.96 -2.91 1.46
N SER A 131 11.91 -2.98 0.14
CA SER A 131 11.39 -1.89 -0.70
C SER A 131 9.91 -1.60 -0.42
N GLY A 132 9.11 -2.65 -0.16
CA GLY A 132 7.72 -2.52 0.24
C GLY A 132 7.54 -1.85 1.60
N ALA A 133 8.36 -2.24 2.58
CA ALA A 133 8.33 -1.65 3.92
C ALA A 133 8.73 -0.17 3.91
N ASP A 134 9.75 0.20 3.14
CA ASP A 134 10.19 1.59 3.01
C ASP A 134 9.17 2.46 2.30
N SER A 135 8.56 1.95 1.22
CA SER A 135 7.46 2.64 0.54
C SER A 135 6.27 2.87 1.48
N ALA A 136 5.80 1.82 2.16
CA ALA A 136 4.71 1.95 3.13
C ALA A 136 5.06 2.96 4.23
N THR A 137 6.28 2.92 4.76
CA THR A 137 6.76 3.89 5.75
C THR A 137 6.72 5.32 5.23
N ALA A 138 7.14 5.57 3.99
CA ALA A 138 7.10 6.90 3.37
C ALA A 138 5.65 7.43 3.29
N TYR A 139 4.71 6.57 2.89
CA TYR A 139 3.29 6.91 2.81
C TYR A 139 2.64 7.10 4.18
N ILE A 140 2.89 6.21 5.13
CA ILE A 140 2.40 6.33 6.51
C ILE A 140 2.88 7.63 7.13
N ARG A 141 4.16 7.99 6.98
CA ARG A 141 4.70 9.27 7.48
C ARG A 141 4.04 10.47 6.82
N SER A 142 3.89 10.44 5.50
CA SER A 142 3.30 11.53 4.71
C SER A 142 1.82 11.76 5.03
N PHE A 143 1.09 10.70 5.39
CA PHE A 143 -0.36 10.73 5.57
C PHE A 143 -0.86 10.38 6.97
N ALA A 144 0.03 10.16 7.96
CA ALA A 144 -0.33 9.92 9.36
C ALA A 144 -1.37 10.93 9.90
N PRO A 145 -1.27 12.25 9.64
CA PRO A 145 -2.28 13.22 10.10
C PRO A 145 -3.70 12.97 9.54
N LEU A 146 -3.80 12.29 8.39
CA LEU A 146 -5.06 11.99 7.73
C LEU A 146 -5.70 10.67 8.21
N ILE A 147 -4.88 9.77 8.76
CA ILE A 147 -5.29 8.48 9.33
C ILE A 147 -5.71 8.63 10.81
N VAL A 148 -4.98 9.45 11.57
CA VAL A 148 -5.17 9.64 13.03
C VAL A 148 -6.34 10.55 13.39
N ASN A 149 -7.00 11.19 12.42
CA ASN A 149 -8.16 12.07 12.63
C ASN A 149 -9.46 11.28 12.99
N ARG A 150 -9.37 10.37 13.97
CA ARG A 150 -10.42 9.49 14.49
C ARG A 150 -11.48 10.21 15.33
N GLY A 151 -11.35 11.49 15.71
CA GLY A 151 -12.25 12.05 16.74
C GLY A 151 -12.53 13.56 16.81
N HIS A 152 -11.78 14.45 16.16
CA HIS A 152 -11.92 15.89 16.49
C HIS A 152 -13.10 16.61 15.84
N VAL A 153 -13.70 16.06 14.77
CA VAL A 153 -14.80 16.77 14.07
C VAL A 153 -16.16 16.56 14.77
N ARG A 154 -16.36 15.51 15.57
CA ARG A 154 -17.65 15.27 16.25
C ARG A 154 -17.76 15.88 17.65
N GLN A 155 -16.66 16.14 18.36
CA GLN A 155 -16.73 16.71 19.71
C GLN A 155 -16.94 18.23 19.72
N ASN A 156 -16.49 18.96 18.69
CA ASN A 156 -16.64 20.41 18.66
C ASN A 156 -18.06 20.87 18.33
N THR A 157 -18.85 20.08 17.60
CA THR A 157 -20.24 20.43 17.26
C THR A 157 -21.17 20.24 18.46
N PHE A 158 -21.04 19.12 19.19
CA PHE A 158 -21.86 18.84 20.37
C PHE A 158 -21.57 19.79 21.55
N ARG A 159 -20.31 20.22 21.72
CA ARG A 159 -19.94 21.16 22.79
C ARG A 159 -20.38 22.60 22.50
N ARG A 160 -20.54 22.98 21.22
CA ARG A 160 -21.05 24.30 20.82
C ARG A 160 -22.57 24.40 20.98
N GLU A 161 -23.31 23.33 20.73
CA GLU A 161 -24.77 23.30 20.92
C GLU A 161 -25.16 23.33 22.41
N LEU A 162 -24.39 22.67 23.28
CA LEU A 162 -24.62 22.72 24.73
C LEU A 162 -24.17 24.03 25.41
N ALA A 163 -23.20 24.74 24.83
CA ALA A 163 -22.71 26.02 25.36
C ALA A 163 -23.50 27.24 24.83
N GLY A 164 -24.35 27.06 23.81
CA GLY A 164 -25.25 28.10 23.29
C GLY A 164 -26.69 28.00 23.81
N ALA A 165 -26.98 27.00 24.65
CA ALA A 165 -28.31 26.73 25.21
C ALA A 165 -28.37 26.91 26.75
N ALA A 166 -27.37 27.55 27.34
CA ALA A 166 -27.29 27.86 28.78
C ALA A 166 -27.37 29.37 29.03
#